data_AF-A0A2S8FDR6-F1
#
_entry.id   AF-A0A2S8FDR6-F1
#
_cell.length_a   1.000
_cell.length_b   1.000
_cell.length_c   1.000
_cell.angle_alpha   90.00
_cell.angle_beta   90.00
_cell.angle_gamma   90.00
#
_symmetry.space_group_name_H-M   'P 1'
#
loop_
_entity.id
_entity.type
_entity.pdbx_description
1 polymer ?
#
loop_
_entity_poly.entity_id
_entity_poly.type
_entity_poly.pdbx_seq_one_letter_code
_entity_poly.pdbx_strand_id
1 'polypeptide(L)'
;MTLPRKGSRTITVDEIRYRWMVSVRDHTLNLTIEAAGSPGQVLQARFEPHDQFRRNRDGKWSFCRQGRSLTPTDVTKIVKYGLANDWQPLSKGRKPIQLYVWDSEEVAPGTFVSHEGEVPLRDIAIEQVSDLRFDLSLDPHWRKILFAAEPFTRFCLPDDYFGIRSTARDHGLQFAVFNDGTTECGFVVFGIESIDFPSVVMYTTNNPAII
;
A
#
# COMPACT_ATOMS: atom_id res chain seq x y z
N MET A 1 21.81 -17.43 -0.46
CA MET A 1 21.17 -17.36 0.87
C MET A 1 20.07 -18.40 0.87
N THR A 2 19.89 -19.12 1.96
CA THR A 2 18.96 -20.26 2.05
C THR A 2 17.93 -19.93 3.11
N LEU A 3 16.64 -20.19 2.84
CA LEU A 3 15.59 -19.86 3.80
C LEU A 3 15.78 -20.61 5.14
N PRO A 4 15.52 -19.97 6.30
CA PRO A 4 15.52 -20.66 7.58
C PRO A 4 14.46 -21.77 7.58
N ARG A 5 14.72 -22.89 8.25
CA ARG A 5 13.75 -23.99 8.34
C ARG A 5 12.54 -23.61 9.21
N LYS A 6 12.77 -22.87 10.30
CA LYS A 6 11.73 -22.42 11.22
C LYS A 6 10.87 -21.33 10.56
N GLY A 7 9.55 -21.51 10.55
CA GLY A 7 8.59 -20.56 9.96
C GLY A 7 8.40 -20.69 8.45
N SER A 8 9.22 -21.49 7.77
CA SER A 8 9.03 -21.81 6.36
C SER A 8 7.94 -22.87 6.16
N ARG A 9 7.18 -22.72 5.07
CA ARG A 9 6.14 -23.66 4.62
C ARG A 9 6.60 -24.32 3.32
N THR A 10 5.98 -25.43 2.94
CA THR A 10 6.26 -26.09 1.66
C THR A 10 5.03 -26.22 0.79
N ILE A 11 5.22 -26.18 -0.52
CA ILE A 11 4.19 -26.41 -1.54
C ILE A 11 4.81 -27.19 -2.70
N THR A 12 4.01 -27.98 -3.42
CA THR A 12 4.44 -28.64 -4.65
C THR A 12 3.72 -27.99 -5.83
N VAL A 13 4.48 -27.54 -6.81
CA VAL A 13 3.96 -26.96 -8.06
C VAL A 13 4.68 -27.66 -9.20
N ASP A 14 3.92 -28.27 -10.11
CA ASP A 14 4.42 -28.99 -11.28
C ASP A 14 5.56 -29.99 -10.90
N GLU A 15 5.27 -30.83 -9.89
CA GLU A 15 6.16 -31.86 -9.32
C GLU A 15 7.41 -31.35 -8.58
N ILE A 16 7.70 -30.05 -8.62
CA ILE A 16 8.81 -29.45 -7.88
C ILE A 16 8.31 -29.00 -6.51
N ARG A 17 9.01 -29.45 -5.45
CA ARG A 17 8.75 -29.00 -4.09
C ARG A 17 9.46 -27.68 -3.81
N TYR A 18 8.70 -26.65 -3.48
CA TYR A 18 9.17 -25.33 -3.08
C TYR A 18 9.02 -25.13 -1.58
N ARG A 19 9.89 -24.27 -1.06
CA ARG A 19 9.83 -23.73 0.29
C ARG A 19 9.60 -22.24 0.22
N TRP A 20 8.71 -21.74 1.05
CA TRP A 20 8.37 -20.33 1.07
C TRP A 20 8.21 -19.79 2.49
N MET A 21 8.42 -18.50 2.65
CA MET A 21 8.14 -17.78 3.89
C MET A 21 7.62 -16.38 3.61
N VAL A 22 6.85 -15.85 4.55
CA VAL A 22 6.35 -14.48 4.53
C VAL A 22 6.97 -13.74 5.70
N SER A 23 7.45 -12.52 5.44
CA SER A 23 7.87 -11.59 6.48
C SER A 23 7.25 -10.22 6.23
N VAL A 24 7.13 -9.43 7.29
CA VAL A 24 6.73 -8.02 7.18
C VAL A 24 7.97 -7.18 7.40
N ARG A 25 8.25 -6.24 6.49
CA ARG A 25 9.35 -5.29 6.63
C ARG A 25 8.94 -3.99 5.96
N ASP A 26 9.17 -2.86 6.63
CA ASP A 26 8.93 -1.52 6.09
C ASP A 26 7.52 -1.37 5.48
N HIS A 27 6.50 -1.81 6.23
CA HIS A 27 5.09 -1.84 5.77
C HIS A 27 4.91 -2.54 4.42
N THR A 28 5.68 -3.59 4.15
CA THR A 28 5.53 -4.43 2.97
C THR A 28 5.55 -5.90 3.38
N LEU A 29 4.65 -6.68 2.81
CA LEU A 29 4.67 -8.13 2.94
C LEU A 29 5.64 -8.71 1.92
N ASN A 30 6.67 -9.40 2.39
CA ASN A 30 7.70 -10.01 1.57
C ASN A 30 7.51 -11.52 1.54
N LEU A 31 7.12 -12.06 0.38
CA LEU A 31 7.11 -13.49 0.09
C LEU A 31 8.47 -13.87 -0.50
N THR A 32 9.14 -14.86 0.10
CA THR A 32 10.38 -15.42 -0.45
C THR A 32 10.18 -16.90 -0.73
N ILE A 33 10.58 -17.36 -1.92
CA ILE A 33 10.38 -18.71 -2.43
C ILE A 33 11.69 -19.26 -2.99
N GLU A 34 12.00 -20.52 -2.71
CA GLU A 34 13.11 -21.27 -3.30
C GLU A 34 12.76 -22.76 -3.45
N ALA A 35 13.52 -23.51 -4.25
CA ALA A 35 13.39 -24.96 -4.30
C ALA A 35 13.77 -25.61 -2.95
N ALA A 36 12.95 -26.54 -2.45
CA ALA A 36 13.13 -27.11 -1.11
C ALA A 36 14.30 -28.12 -1.03
N GLY A 37 14.49 -28.93 -2.07
CA GLY A 37 15.50 -30.01 -2.07
C GLY A 37 16.90 -29.54 -2.48
N SER A 38 16.98 -28.65 -3.47
CA SER A 38 18.23 -28.07 -3.96
C SER A 38 18.03 -26.58 -4.19
N PRO A 39 18.14 -25.74 -3.13
CA PRO A 39 17.96 -24.30 -3.25
C PRO A 39 18.93 -23.70 -4.27
N GLY A 40 18.38 -23.06 -5.31
CA GLY A 40 19.11 -22.31 -6.33
C GLY A 40 18.74 -20.83 -6.29
N GLN A 41 18.16 -20.32 -7.38
CA GLN A 41 17.75 -18.92 -7.48
C GLN A 41 16.51 -18.66 -6.62
N VAL A 42 16.54 -17.56 -5.86
CA VAL A 42 15.43 -17.13 -5.01
C VAL A 42 14.44 -16.27 -5.81
N LEU A 43 13.15 -16.47 -5.59
CA LEU A 43 12.09 -15.57 -6.05
C LEU A 43 11.55 -14.79 -4.85
N GLN A 44 11.49 -13.47 -4.97
CA GLN A 44 10.93 -12.58 -3.97
C GLN A 44 9.75 -11.83 -4.61
N ALA A 45 8.62 -11.79 -3.89
CA ALA A 45 7.44 -11.02 -4.27
C ALA A 45 7.05 -10.10 -3.12
N ARG A 46 6.63 -8.88 -3.42
CA ARG A 46 6.25 -7.86 -2.44
C ARG A 46 4.76 -7.60 -2.57
N PHE A 47 4.06 -7.45 -1.45
CA PHE A 47 2.64 -7.18 -1.43
C PHE A 47 2.33 -6.02 -0.51
N GLU A 48 1.26 -5.30 -0.83
CA GLU A 48 0.74 -4.24 0.01
C GLU A 48 0.14 -4.83 1.30
N PRO A 49 0.42 -4.24 2.47
CA PRO A 49 -0.24 -4.64 3.69
C PRO A 49 -1.64 -4.05 3.75
N HIS A 50 -2.60 -4.85 4.23
CA HIS A 50 -3.95 -4.42 4.59
C HIS A 50 -4.08 -4.43 6.11
N ASP A 51 -3.47 -3.45 6.75
CA ASP A 51 -3.43 -3.34 8.21
C ASP A 51 -4.83 -3.11 8.77
N GLN A 52 -5.18 -3.91 9.78
CA GLN A 52 -6.48 -3.89 10.45
C GLN A 52 -6.35 -3.22 11.81
N PHE A 53 -7.25 -2.28 12.08
CA PHE A 53 -7.28 -1.49 13.30
C PHE A 53 -8.54 -1.80 14.11
N ARG A 54 -8.41 -1.78 15.43
CA ARG A 54 -9.54 -1.92 16.35
C ARG A 54 -9.57 -0.77 17.32
N ARG A 55 -10.77 -0.29 17.63
CA ARG A 55 -11.00 0.74 18.63
C ARG A 55 -10.81 0.14 20.03
N ASN A 56 -9.93 0.72 20.82
CA ASN A 56 -9.68 0.28 22.19
C ASN A 56 -10.75 0.86 23.15
N ARG A 57 -10.66 0.51 24.45
CA ARG A 57 -11.61 0.99 25.48
C ARG A 57 -11.61 2.50 25.66
N ASP A 58 -10.50 3.16 25.32
CA ASP A 58 -10.35 4.62 25.39
C ASP A 58 -10.86 5.32 24.12
N GLY A 59 -11.48 4.58 23.20
CA GLY A 59 -12.01 5.13 21.95
C GLY A 59 -10.93 5.42 20.90
N LYS A 60 -9.68 4.99 21.09
CA LYS A 60 -8.57 5.21 20.15
C LYS A 60 -8.36 4.02 19.23
N TRP A 61 -7.97 4.27 18.00
CA TRP A 61 -7.57 3.23 17.07
C TRP A 61 -6.21 2.65 17.44
N SER A 62 -6.10 1.33 17.38
CA SER A 62 -4.85 0.62 17.61
C SER A 62 -4.68 -0.46 16.54
N PHE A 63 -3.46 -0.59 16.02
CA PHE A 63 -3.12 -1.67 15.10
C PHE A 63 -3.39 -3.00 15.79
N CYS A 64 -4.17 -3.86 15.15
CA CYS A 64 -4.49 -5.18 15.67
C CYS A 64 -3.68 -6.25 14.95
N ARG A 65 -3.70 -6.24 13.61
CA ARG A 65 -3.02 -7.24 12.78
C ARG A 65 -2.92 -6.81 11.34
N GLN A 66 -2.15 -7.56 10.57
CA GLN A 66 -2.14 -7.48 9.11
C GLN A 66 -3.26 -8.41 8.57
N GLY A 67 -4.13 -7.88 7.70
CA GLY A 67 -5.34 -8.56 7.19
C GLY A 67 -5.17 -9.28 5.84
N ARG A 68 -4.05 -9.10 5.13
CA ARG A 68 -3.76 -9.84 3.89
C ARG A 68 -3.19 -11.22 4.22
N SER A 69 -3.90 -12.25 3.79
CA SER A 69 -3.36 -13.61 3.88
C SER A 69 -2.72 -14.02 2.56
N LEU A 70 -1.49 -14.55 2.62
CA LEU A 70 -0.87 -15.25 1.49
C LEU A 70 -1.15 -16.75 1.62
N THR A 71 -1.95 -17.26 0.69
CA THR A 71 -2.41 -18.65 0.65
C THR A 71 -1.50 -19.52 -0.22
N PRO A 72 -1.55 -20.86 -0.09
CA PRO A 72 -0.87 -21.76 -1.03
C PRO A 72 -1.25 -21.51 -2.51
N THR A 73 -2.48 -21.06 -2.77
CA THR A 73 -2.93 -20.70 -4.12
C THR A 73 -2.17 -19.49 -4.66
N ASP A 74 -1.99 -18.45 -3.85
CA ASP A 74 -1.21 -17.26 -4.23
C ASP A 74 0.25 -17.61 -4.52
N VAL A 75 0.85 -18.43 -3.65
CA VAL A 75 2.23 -18.90 -3.83
C VAL A 75 2.37 -19.71 -5.12
N THR A 76 1.38 -20.54 -5.46
CA THR A 76 1.35 -21.28 -6.73
C THR A 76 1.34 -20.33 -7.93
N LYS A 77 0.50 -19.29 -7.90
CA LYS A 77 0.44 -18.30 -8.99
C LYS A 77 1.77 -17.57 -9.17
N ILE A 78 2.38 -17.13 -8.08
CA ILE A 78 3.69 -16.46 -8.09
C ILE A 78 4.80 -17.38 -8.62
N VAL A 79 4.81 -18.66 -8.21
CA VAL A 79 5.75 -19.66 -8.73
C VAL A 79 5.60 -19.81 -10.24
N LYS A 80 4.37 -20.01 -10.72
CA LYS A 80 4.09 -20.17 -12.16
C LYS A 80 4.48 -18.94 -12.96
N TYR A 81 4.16 -17.75 -12.44
CA TYR A 81 4.56 -16.49 -13.04
C TYR A 81 6.08 -16.37 -13.12
N GLY A 82 6.80 -16.67 -12.03
CA GLY A 82 8.26 -16.66 -12.02
C GLY A 82 8.85 -17.62 -13.06
N LEU A 83 8.36 -18.86 -13.12
CA LEU A 83 8.82 -19.86 -14.09
C LEU A 83 8.60 -19.42 -15.54
N ALA A 84 7.48 -18.76 -15.83
CA ALA A 84 7.19 -18.19 -17.14
C ALA A 84 8.07 -16.97 -17.48
N ASN A 85 8.69 -16.34 -16.48
CA ASN A 85 9.54 -15.15 -16.60
C ASN A 85 11.00 -15.45 -16.21
N ASP A 86 11.54 -16.55 -16.73
CA ASP A 86 12.95 -16.94 -16.61
C ASP A 86 13.49 -17.16 -15.18
N TRP A 87 12.61 -17.39 -14.20
CA TRP A 87 13.07 -17.85 -12.89
C TRP A 87 13.58 -19.28 -12.97
N GLN A 88 14.83 -19.49 -12.53
CA GLN A 88 15.48 -20.80 -12.55
C GLN A 88 15.76 -21.30 -11.13
N PRO A 89 14.76 -21.91 -10.45
CA PRO A 89 14.81 -22.22 -9.03
C PRO A 89 15.95 -23.15 -8.60
N LEU A 90 16.48 -23.96 -9.52
CA LEU A 90 17.59 -24.90 -9.29
C LEU A 90 18.97 -24.33 -9.67
N SER A 91 19.03 -23.19 -10.36
CA SER A 91 20.27 -22.58 -10.82
C SER A 91 20.98 -21.85 -9.67
N LYS A 92 22.15 -22.34 -9.28
CA LYS A 92 22.98 -21.75 -8.21
C LYS A 92 23.71 -20.50 -8.67
N GLY A 93 24.05 -19.62 -7.73
CA GLY A 93 24.86 -18.42 -7.98
C GLY A 93 24.13 -17.26 -8.68
N ARG A 94 22.86 -17.44 -9.06
CA ARG A 94 22.05 -16.36 -9.65
C ARG A 94 21.54 -15.39 -8.57
N LYS A 95 21.42 -14.11 -8.96
CA LYS A 95 20.77 -13.09 -8.14
C LYS A 95 19.28 -13.42 -7.96
N PRO A 96 18.67 -13.06 -6.81
CA PRO A 96 17.23 -13.20 -6.65
C PRO A 96 16.45 -12.46 -7.73
N ILE A 97 15.32 -13.03 -8.18
CA ILE A 97 14.31 -12.29 -8.95
C ILE A 97 13.39 -11.61 -7.96
N GLN A 98 13.08 -10.35 -8.22
CA GLN A 98 12.18 -9.54 -7.39
C GLN A 98 11.01 -9.09 -8.23
N LEU A 99 9.80 -9.44 -7.79
CA LEU A 99 8.56 -8.86 -8.27
C LEU A 99 8.23 -7.65 -7.40
N TYR A 100 7.88 -6.54 -8.04
CA TYR A 100 7.42 -5.36 -7.33
C TYR A 100 5.99 -5.58 -6.82
N VAL A 101 5.50 -4.62 -6.04
CA VAL A 101 4.15 -4.67 -5.47
C VAL A 101 3.11 -4.83 -6.56
N TRP A 102 3.10 -3.93 -7.56
CA TRP A 102 2.12 -3.98 -8.65
C TRP A 102 2.12 -5.33 -9.40
N ASP A 103 3.31 -5.90 -9.69
CA ASP A 103 3.41 -7.18 -10.38
C ASP A 103 2.81 -8.31 -9.53
N SER A 104 3.11 -8.28 -8.23
CA SER A 104 2.67 -9.33 -7.30
C SER A 104 1.17 -9.24 -7.03
N GLU A 105 0.63 -8.02 -6.90
CA GLU A 105 -0.81 -7.76 -6.76
C GLU A 105 -1.58 -8.17 -8.02
N GLU A 106 -1.04 -7.94 -9.21
CA GLU A 106 -1.67 -8.39 -10.46
C GLU A 106 -1.73 -9.92 -10.54
N VAL A 107 -0.62 -10.60 -10.21
CA VAL A 107 -0.53 -12.06 -10.27
C VAL A 107 -1.35 -12.73 -9.16
N ALA A 108 -1.35 -12.15 -7.96
CA ALA A 108 -2.00 -12.69 -6.78
C ALA A 108 -2.60 -11.53 -5.95
N PRO A 109 -3.81 -11.04 -6.33
CA PRO A 109 -4.46 -9.87 -5.70
C PRO A 109 -4.85 -10.06 -4.23
N GLY A 110 -4.55 -11.24 -3.67
CA GLY A 110 -4.68 -11.51 -2.25
C GLY A 110 -6.09 -11.85 -1.83
N THR A 111 -6.20 -12.30 -0.58
CA THR A 111 -7.47 -12.41 0.13
C THR A 111 -7.35 -11.61 1.41
N PHE A 112 -8.32 -10.72 1.64
CA PHE A 112 -8.37 -9.90 2.84
C PHE A 112 -9.28 -10.56 3.86
N VAL A 113 -8.77 -10.69 5.08
CA VAL A 113 -9.51 -11.24 6.21
C VAL A 113 -9.76 -10.10 7.18
N SER A 114 -11.01 -9.69 7.27
CA SER A 114 -11.50 -8.79 8.31
C SER A 114 -12.29 -9.58 9.34
N HIS A 115 -12.14 -9.23 10.62
CA HIS A 115 -13.02 -9.72 11.68
C HIS A 115 -13.95 -8.60 12.14
N GLU A 116 -15.01 -8.98 12.85
CA GLU A 116 -15.96 -8.04 13.42
C GLU A 116 -15.23 -6.99 14.29
N GLY A 117 -15.52 -5.72 14.04
CA GLY A 117 -14.91 -4.58 14.73
C GLY A 117 -13.49 -4.23 14.29
N GLU A 118 -12.92 -4.91 13.28
CA GLU A 118 -11.66 -4.53 12.65
C GLU A 118 -11.91 -3.73 11.37
N VAL A 119 -11.15 -2.65 11.21
CA VAL A 119 -11.32 -1.69 10.11
C VAL A 119 -9.98 -1.44 9.41
N PRO A 120 -9.93 -1.45 8.06
CA PRO A 120 -8.74 -1.13 7.30
C PRO A 120 -8.55 0.40 7.16
N LEU A 121 -8.31 1.09 8.27
CA LEU A 121 -8.28 2.57 8.30
C LEU A 121 -7.32 3.20 7.29
N ARG A 122 -6.16 2.55 7.04
CA ARG A 122 -5.20 3.03 6.05
C ARG A 122 -5.76 2.97 4.63
N ASP A 123 -6.51 1.93 4.30
CA ASP A 123 -7.14 1.77 2.99
C ASP A 123 -8.24 2.82 2.80
N ILE A 124 -9.04 3.06 3.85
CA ILE A 124 -10.04 4.14 3.87
C ILE A 124 -9.38 5.51 3.69
N ALA A 125 -8.23 5.74 4.34
CA ALA A 125 -7.47 6.96 4.15
C ALA A 125 -7.01 7.11 2.70
N ILE A 126 -6.44 6.06 2.08
CA ILE A 126 -5.98 6.08 0.68
C ILE A 126 -7.12 6.46 -0.27
N GLU A 127 -8.28 5.80 -0.13
CA GLU A 127 -9.46 6.12 -0.92
C GLU A 127 -9.86 7.59 -0.73
N GLN A 128 -9.93 8.06 0.52
CA GLN A 128 -10.35 9.42 0.83
C GLN A 128 -9.39 10.47 0.27
N VAL A 129 -8.07 10.26 0.35
CA VAL A 129 -7.08 11.18 -0.23
C VAL A 129 -7.22 11.21 -1.76
N SER A 130 -7.53 10.07 -2.38
CA SER A 130 -7.77 9.99 -3.82
C SER A 130 -8.98 10.80 -4.27
N ASP A 131 -10.08 10.76 -3.52
CA ASP A 131 -11.27 11.55 -3.83
C ASP A 131 -11.06 13.03 -3.57
N LEU A 132 -10.48 13.39 -2.40
CA LEU A 132 -10.21 14.78 -2.02
C LEU A 132 -9.34 15.48 -3.06
N ARG A 133 -8.43 14.74 -3.71
CA ARG A 133 -7.62 15.25 -4.81
C ARG A 133 -8.48 15.92 -5.90
N PHE A 134 -9.62 15.31 -6.25
CA PHE A 134 -10.53 15.85 -7.24
C PHE A 134 -11.35 17.01 -6.66
N ASP A 135 -11.96 16.82 -5.48
CA ASP A 135 -12.82 17.83 -4.86
C ASP A 135 -12.08 19.15 -4.62
N LEU A 136 -10.88 19.09 -4.06
CA LEU A 136 -10.05 20.26 -3.75
C LEU A 136 -9.51 20.95 -5.01
N SER A 137 -9.28 20.19 -6.09
CA SER A 137 -8.86 20.76 -7.38
C SER A 137 -9.99 21.57 -8.04
N LEU A 138 -11.24 21.30 -7.67
CA LEU A 138 -12.43 21.97 -8.20
C LEU A 138 -13.01 23.03 -7.24
N ASP A 139 -12.64 23.02 -5.97
CA ASP A 139 -13.12 23.95 -4.95
C ASP A 139 -12.43 25.33 -5.06
N PRO A 140 -13.14 26.40 -5.48
CA PRO A 140 -12.52 27.72 -5.66
C PRO A 140 -11.99 28.34 -4.36
N HIS A 141 -12.62 28.03 -3.23
CA HIS A 141 -12.20 28.55 -1.93
C HIS A 141 -10.85 27.98 -1.52
N TRP A 142 -10.71 26.65 -1.59
CA TRP A 142 -9.45 25.98 -1.28
C TRP A 142 -8.34 26.31 -2.26
N ARG A 143 -8.63 26.42 -3.56
CA ARG A 143 -7.65 26.88 -4.55
C ARG A 143 -7.07 28.25 -4.21
N LYS A 144 -7.92 29.20 -3.82
CA LYS A 144 -7.48 30.54 -3.40
C LYS A 144 -6.57 30.48 -2.18
N ILE A 145 -6.93 29.68 -1.17
CA ILE A 145 -6.10 29.47 0.02
C ILE A 145 -4.74 28.89 -0.37
N LEU A 146 -4.73 27.79 -1.13
CA LEU A 146 -3.53 27.03 -1.45
C LEU A 146 -2.58 27.77 -2.40
N PHE A 147 -3.09 28.51 -3.38
CA PHE A 147 -2.23 29.29 -4.28
C PHE A 147 -1.59 30.51 -3.61
N ALA A 148 -2.24 31.06 -2.58
CA ALA A 148 -1.69 32.17 -1.80
C ALA A 148 -0.77 31.69 -0.65
N ALA A 149 -0.76 30.39 -0.36
CA ALA A 149 0.02 29.82 0.72
C ALA A 149 1.50 29.66 0.32
N GLU A 150 2.38 29.92 1.28
CA GLU A 150 3.80 29.55 1.18
C GLU A 150 3.93 28.02 1.00
N PRO A 151 4.88 27.54 0.18
CA PRO A 151 5.11 26.11 0.01
C PRO A 151 5.28 25.38 1.34
N PHE A 152 4.73 24.17 1.41
CA PHE A 152 4.67 23.25 2.55
C PHE A 152 3.81 23.73 3.74
N THR A 153 3.11 24.87 3.63
CA THR A 153 2.12 25.28 4.62
C THR A 153 0.93 24.33 4.60
N ARG A 154 0.69 23.65 5.72
CA ARG A 154 -0.39 22.67 5.90
C ARG A 154 -1.64 23.31 6.48
N PHE A 155 -2.77 23.00 5.87
CA PHE A 155 -4.10 23.37 6.36
C PHE A 155 -4.88 22.10 6.65
N CYS A 156 -5.38 21.95 7.88
CA CYS A 156 -6.28 20.86 8.21
C CYS A 156 -7.63 21.10 7.55
N LEU A 157 -8.19 20.08 6.90
CA LEU A 157 -9.55 20.15 6.41
C LEU A 157 -10.54 20.12 7.59
N PRO A 158 -11.61 20.92 7.56
CA PRO A 158 -12.70 20.81 8.52
C PRO A 158 -13.33 19.41 8.50
N ASP A 159 -13.72 18.89 9.67
CA ASP A 159 -14.35 17.56 9.80
C ASP A 159 -15.66 17.45 8.99
N ASP A 160 -16.32 18.60 8.74
CA ASP A 160 -17.55 18.74 7.97
C ASP A 160 -17.32 19.10 6.49
N TYR A 161 -16.07 19.10 6.01
CA TYR A 161 -15.78 19.32 4.59
C TYR A 161 -16.53 18.30 3.73
N PHE A 162 -17.25 18.78 2.71
CA PHE A 162 -18.21 17.97 1.95
C PHE A 162 -17.57 16.80 1.20
N GLY A 163 -16.29 16.92 0.82
CA GLY A 163 -15.54 15.86 0.15
C GLY A 163 -15.12 14.71 1.07
N ILE A 164 -15.21 14.88 2.39
CA ILE A 164 -14.92 13.81 3.36
C ILE A 164 -16.14 12.87 3.43
N ARG A 165 -15.96 11.64 2.97
CA ARG A 165 -16.97 10.58 3.01
C ARG A 165 -17.33 10.24 4.46
N SER A 166 -18.58 9.79 4.65
CA SER A 166 -19.05 9.35 5.97
C SER A 166 -18.18 8.25 6.56
N THR A 167 -17.67 7.31 5.75
CA THR A 167 -16.79 6.24 6.22
C THR A 167 -15.50 6.76 6.87
N ALA A 168 -14.84 7.77 6.29
CA ALA A 168 -13.67 8.38 6.88
C ALA A 168 -14.03 9.17 8.15
N ARG A 169 -15.14 9.93 8.10
CA ARG A 169 -15.65 10.74 9.23
C ARG A 169 -16.07 9.89 10.43
N ASP A 170 -16.78 8.79 10.20
CA ASP A 170 -17.25 7.85 11.23
C ASP A 170 -16.09 7.19 11.98
N HIS A 171 -14.91 7.14 11.35
CA HIS A 171 -13.67 6.67 11.94
C HIS A 171 -12.76 7.78 12.47
N GLY A 172 -13.15 9.05 12.33
CA GLY A 172 -12.42 10.20 12.84
C GLY A 172 -11.08 10.45 12.15
N LEU A 173 -10.95 10.05 10.87
CA LEU A 173 -9.73 10.31 10.11
C LEU A 173 -9.63 11.80 9.77
N GLN A 174 -8.42 12.34 9.91
CA GLN A 174 -8.13 13.74 9.61
C GLN A 174 -7.19 13.87 8.41
N PHE A 175 -7.35 14.97 7.68
CA PHE A 175 -6.63 15.22 6.44
C PHE A 175 -6.09 16.65 6.42
N ALA A 176 -4.92 16.82 5.81
CA ALA A 176 -4.32 18.12 5.58
C ALA A 176 -4.04 18.31 4.08
N VAL A 177 -4.09 19.57 3.66
CA VAL A 177 -3.77 19.99 2.29
C VAL A 177 -2.65 21.03 2.34
N PHE A 178 -1.78 21.00 1.35
CA PHE A 178 -0.67 21.94 1.26
C PHE A 178 -0.27 22.22 -0.18
N ASN A 179 0.34 23.38 -0.39
CA ASN A 179 1.02 23.72 -1.63
C ASN A 179 2.42 23.11 -1.59
N ASP A 180 2.77 22.24 -2.52
CA ASP A 180 4.10 21.58 -2.63
C ASP A 180 5.07 22.39 -3.52
N GLY A 181 4.61 23.51 -4.09
CA GLY A 181 5.36 24.40 -4.95
C GLY A 181 4.78 24.51 -6.35
N THR A 182 5.60 24.88 -7.32
CA THR A 182 5.20 25.08 -8.72
C THR A 182 6.05 24.27 -9.68
N THR A 183 5.43 23.77 -10.75
CA THR A 183 6.15 23.17 -11.87
C THR A 183 6.83 24.24 -12.73
N GLU A 184 7.75 23.84 -13.62
CA GLU A 184 8.41 24.75 -14.58
C GLU A 184 7.42 25.48 -15.50
N CYS A 185 6.24 24.88 -15.75
CA CYS A 185 5.18 25.49 -16.55
C CYS A 185 4.23 26.38 -15.72
N GLY A 186 4.53 26.63 -14.45
CA GLY A 186 3.75 27.49 -13.57
C GLY A 186 2.48 26.85 -12.98
N PHE A 187 2.31 25.52 -13.08
CA PHE A 187 1.21 24.84 -12.37
C PHE A 187 1.56 24.73 -10.89
N VAL A 188 0.59 24.94 -10.01
CA VAL A 188 0.77 24.72 -8.58
C VAL A 188 0.55 23.25 -8.27
N VAL A 189 1.45 22.64 -7.50
CA VAL A 189 1.33 21.26 -7.03
C VAL A 189 0.68 21.28 -5.65
N PHE A 190 -0.43 20.57 -5.48
CA PHE A 190 -1.04 20.37 -4.17
C PHE A 190 -0.73 18.98 -3.65
N GLY A 191 -0.36 18.88 -2.37
CA GLY A 191 -0.35 17.65 -1.62
C GLY A 191 -1.61 17.54 -0.75
N ILE A 192 -2.21 16.36 -0.71
CA ILE A 192 -3.25 15.98 0.23
C ILE A 192 -2.69 14.81 1.04
N GLU A 193 -2.66 14.92 2.36
CA GLU A 193 -2.11 13.88 3.25
C GLU A 193 -3.12 13.49 4.32
N SER A 194 -3.11 12.21 4.72
CA SER A 194 -3.77 11.77 5.94
C SER A 194 -2.88 12.11 7.14
N ILE A 195 -3.46 12.77 8.16
CA ILE A 195 -2.75 13.10 9.40
C ILE A 195 -2.46 11.82 10.21
N ASP A 196 -3.43 10.91 10.26
CA ASP A 196 -3.32 9.63 10.96
C ASP A 196 -2.35 8.65 10.28
N PHE A 197 -2.21 8.77 8.95
CA PHE A 197 -1.30 7.96 8.15
C PHE A 197 -0.43 8.85 7.25
N PRO A 198 0.64 9.48 7.76
CA PRO A 198 1.45 10.44 7.00
C PRO A 198 2.13 9.86 5.74
N SER A 199 2.22 8.53 5.62
CA SER A 199 2.69 7.86 4.40
C SER A 199 1.65 7.80 3.28
N VAL A 200 0.39 8.15 3.58
CA VAL A 200 -0.72 8.25 2.64
C VAL A 200 -0.84 9.71 2.21
N VAL A 201 -0.23 10.00 1.07
CA VAL A 201 -0.23 11.31 0.43
C VAL A 201 -0.51 11.16 -1.05
N MET A 202 -1.32 12.05 -1.62
CA MET A 202 -1.48 12.18 -3.07
C MET A 202 -1.21 13.60 -3.52
N TYR A 203 -0.69 13.72 -4.72
CA TYR A 203 -0.38 14.99 -5.35
C TYR A 203 -1.28 15.24 -6.56
N THR A 204 -1.59 16.50 -6.81
CA THR A 204 -2.30 16.96 -8.01
C THR A 204 -1.76 18.29 -8.50
N THR A 205 -1.83 18.53 -9.80
CA THR A 205 -1.37 19.76 -10.43
C THR A 205 -2.56 20.62 -10.83
N ASN A 206 -2.52 21.90 -10.48
CA ASN A 206 -3.60 22.84 -10.72
C ASN A 206 -3.10 24.04 -11.51
N ASN A 207 -3.85 24.39 -12.55
CA ASN A 207 -3.54 25.56 -13.37
C ASN A 207 -4.02 26.84 -12.66
N PRO A 208 -3.13 27.78 -12.32
CA PRO A 208 -3.50 29.02 -11.65
C PRO A 208 -4.41 29.92 -12.49
N ALA A 209 -4.50 29.72 -13.80
CA ALA A 209 -5.39 30.49 -14.68
C ALA A 209 -6.89 30.13 -14.55
N ILE A 210 -7.25 29.09 -13.78
CA ILE A 210 -8.63 28.60 -13.63
C ILE A 210 -9.19 28.99 -12.24
N ILE A 211 -9.04 30.24 -11.81
CA ILE A 211 -9.61 30.77 -10.55
C ILE A 211 -10.75 31.72 -10.87
#